data_AF-A0A068WD32-F1
#
_entry.id   AF-A0A068WD32-F1
#
_cell.length_a   1.000
_cell.length_b   1.000
_cell.length_c   1.000
_cell.angle_alpha   90.00
_cell.angle_beta   90.00
_cell.angle_gamma   90.00
#
_symmetry.space_group_name_H-M   'P 1'
#
loop_
_entity.id
_entity.type
_entity.pdbx_description
1 polymer ?
#
loop_
_entity_poly.entity_id
_entity_poly.type
_entity_poly.pdbx_seq_one_letter_code
_entity_poly.pdbx_strand_id
1 'polypeptide(L)'
;MSHTSFDGMGPPFRFLMRVKFFSAEPQKLRDEYTRYLYVLQLRKQLEHGILQCTDDRMAAELAAFLLQGEFGAYDSRQHTPAFVSTIPFYPPERQTETLELAILHEYQKLRNREWTPEEADMMFLDRIRFLPNYGVDMHLVKGKDSENYTLGLTPTGILVYEGEQKIGLFVWSMILKLDMHGKKLKLVVAEENEQAVIIIFIQQCAFS
;
A
#
# COMPACT_ATOMS: atom_id res chain seq x y z
N MET A 1 -31.92 29.36 39.88
CA MET A 1 -31.03 28.20 39.63
C MET A 1 -30.60 28.29 38.17
N SER A 2 -29.39 28.76 37.93
CA SER A 2 -28.80 28.91 36.60
C SER A 2 -28.39 27.53 36.08
N HIS A 3 -29.00 27.09 34.98
CA HIS A 3 -28.49 25.99 34.18
C HIS A 3 -27.20 26.46 33.50
N THR A 4 -26.05 26.06 34.02
CA THR A 4 -24.79 26.08 33.27
C THR A 4 -24.82 24.94 32.27
N SER A 5 -25.11 25.27 31.01
CA SER A 5 -24.82 24.41 29.87
C SER A 5 -23.31 24.22 29.79
N PHE A 6 -22.86 22.97 29.97
CA PHE A 6 -21.52 22.58 29.57
C PHE A 6 -21.48 22.61 28.04
N ASP A 7 -20.93 23.68 27.47
CA ASP A 7 -20.44 23.70 26.08
C ASP A 7 -19.19 22.80 26.02
N GLY A 8 -19.45 21.50 25.91
CA GLY A 8 -18.45 20.45 25.82
C GLY A 8 -18.19 20.01 24.39
N MET A 9 -17.00 20.35 23.91
CA MET A 9 -16.18 19.58 22.95
C MET A 9 -16.54 19.60 21.46
N GLY A 10 -15.95 20.57 20.74
CA GLY A 10 -15.29 20.41 19.42
C GLY A 10 -16.09 19.84 18.22
N PRO A 11 -15.57 19.97 16.99
CA PRO A 11 -16.10 19.22 15.85
C PRO A 11 -15.93 17.71 16.07
N PRO A 12 -16.73 16.84 15.42
CA PRO A 12 -16.62 15.39 15.60
C PRO A 12 -15.21 14.92 15.23
N PHE A 13 -14.46 14.42 16.21
CA PHE A 13 -13.12 13.86 15.99
C PHE A 13 -13.24 12.51 15.29
N ARG A 14 -12.90 12.48 13.99
CA ARG A 14 -12.92 11.26 13.18
C ARG A 14 -11.54 10.62 13.16
N PHE A 15 -11.42 9.46 13.80
CA PHE A 15 -10.22 8.63 13.77
C PHE A 15 -10.39 7.48 12.79
N LEU A 16 -9.32 7.14 12.08
CA LEU A 16 -9.27 6.01 11.15
C LEU A 16 -8.10 5.13 11.53
N MET A 17 -8.36 3.84 11.75
CA MET A 17 -7.29 2.85 11.93
C MET A 17 -6.60 2.63 10.58
N ARG A 18 -5.27 2.77 10.56
CA ARG A 18 -4.44 2.56 9.37
C ARG A 18 -3.09 1.94 9.75
N VAL A 19 -2.57 1.09 8.87
CA VAL A 19 -1.16 0.69 8.79
C VAL A 19 -0.34 1.91 8.43
N LYS A 20 0.56 2.28 9.34
CA LYS A 20 1.53 3.38 9.15
C LYS A 20 2.88 2.89 8.65
N PHE A 21 3.29 1.69 9.08
CA PHE A 21 4.57 1.10 8.72
C PHE A 21 4.31 -0.27 8.09
N PHE A 22 4.58 -0.38 6.79
CA PHE A 22 4.44 -1.64 6.09
C PHE A 22 5.62 -2.55 6.39
N SER A 23 5.39 -3.86 6.51
CA SER A 23 6.47 -4.85 6.59
C SER A 23 6.94 -5.19 5.19
N ALA A 24 8.24 -5.45 4.99
CA ALA A 24 8.76 -6.03 3.75
C ALA A 24 8.30 -7.50 3.55
N GLU A 25 7.93 -8.16 4.64
CA GLU A 25 7.43 -9.54 4.64
C GLU A 25 6.12 -9.59 5.45
N PRO A 26 5.03 -8.97 4.95
CA PRO A 26 3.76 -8.87 5.68
C PRO A 26 3.13 -10.25 5.97
N GLN A 27 3.37 -11.24 5.12
CA GLN A 27 2.92 -12.62 5.32
C GLN A 27 3.56 -13.30 6.55
N LYS A 28 4.70 -12.78 7.04
CA LYS A 28 5.41 -13.30 8.23
C LYS A 28 4.99 -12.62 9.54
N LEU A 29 4.05 -11.67 9.50
CA LEU A 29 3.51 -11.08 10.74
C LEU A 29 2.95 -12.20 11.61
N ARG A 30 3.31 -12.21 12.90
CA ARG A 30 3.01 -13.33 13.80
C ARG A 30 1.51 -13.57 13.96
N ASP A 31 0.77 -12.49 14.15
CA ASP A 31 -0.64 -12.49 14.50
C ASP A 31 -1.52 -12.46 13.24
N GLU A 32 -2.49 -13.38 13.17
CA GLU A 32 -3.38 -13.51 12.02
C GLU A 32 -4.31 -12.32 11.85
N TYR A 33 -4.79 -11.77 12.96
CA TYR A 33 -5.67 -10.61 12.93
C TYR A 33 -4.93 -9.39 12.39
N THR A 34 -3.65 -9.24 12.73
CA THR A 34 -2.79 -8.21 12.16
C THR A 34 -2.61 -8.40 10.64
N ARG A 35 -2.42 -9.63 10.15
CA ARG A 35 -2.36 -9.91 8.70
C ARG A 35 -3.67 -9.53 8.01
N TYR A 36 -4.81 -9.92 8.58
CA TYR A 36 -6.12 -9.57 8.06
C TYR A 36 -6.33 -8.05 7.97
N LEU A 37 -5.92 -7.29 9.00
CA LEU A 37 -5.97 -5.82 8.96
C LEU A 37 -5.11 -5.22 7.84
N TYR A 38 -3.96 -5.82 7.53
CA TYR A 38 -3.16 -5.44 6.34
C TYR A 38 -3.93 -5.69 5.05
N VAL A 39 -4.54 -6.87 4.90
CA VAL A 39 -5.34 -7.24 3.72
C VAL A 39 -6.47 -6.24 3.52
N LEU A 40 -7.22 -5.90 4.57
CA LEU A 40 -8.32 -4.93 4.50
C LEU A 40 -7.85 -3.56 4.03
N GLN A 41 -6.73 -3.06 4.55
CA GLN A 41 -6.20 -1.77 4.11
C GLN A 41 -5.75 -1.81 2.65
N LEU A 42 -5.03 -2.85 2.26
CA LEU A 42 -4.48 -2.99 0.92
C LEU A 42 -5.57 -3.21 -0.13
N ARG A 43 -6.58 -4.04 0.16
CA ARG A 43 -7.78 -4.20 -0.67
C ARG A 43 -8.42 -2.84 -0.96
N LYS A 44 -8.64 -2.04 0.08
CA LYS A 44 -9.21 -0.69 -0.05
C LYS A 44 -8.32 0.27 -0.85
N GLN A 45 -7.01 0.10 -0.77
CA GLN A 45 -6.07 0.89 -1.58
C GLN A 45 -6.08 0.46 -3.05
N LEU A 46 -6.21 -0.84 -3.35
CA LEU A 46 -6.39 -1.34 -4.72
C LEU A 46 -7.72 -0.84 -5.30
N GLU A 47 -8.82 -0.99 -4.57
CA GLU A 47 -10.17 -0.57 -4.96
C GLU A 47 -10.22 0.92 -5.32
N HIS A 48 -9.62 1.79 -4.49
CA HIS A 48 -9.58 3.22 -4.74
C HIS A 48 -8.46 3.68 -5.69
N GLY A 49 -7.65 2.78 -6.22
CA GLY A 49 -6.53 3.12 -7.11
C GLY A 49 -5.37 3.85 -6.44
N ILE A 50 -5.33 3.90 -5.10
CA ILE A 50 -4.20 4.43 -4.33
C ILE A 50 -2.96 3.55 -4.54
N LEU A 51 -3.17 2.22 -4.50
CA LEU A 51 -2.16 1.24 -4.84
C LEU A 51 -2.49 0.71 -6.23
N GLN A 52 -1.67 1.06 -7.22
CA GLN A 52 -1.91 0.68 -8.60
C GLN A 52 -1.34 -0.71 -8.91
N CYS A 53 -2.14 -1.52 -9.60
CA CYS A 53 -1.73 -2.80 -10.16
C CYS A 53 -1.97 -2.79 -11.67
N THR A 54 -0.91 -2.51 -12.43
CA THR A 54 -0.97 -2.38 -13.90
C THR A 54 -0.88 -3.73 -14.61
N ASP A 55 -0.27 -4.74 -13.98
CA ASP A 55 -0.19 -6.10 -14.50
C ASP A 55 -1.52 -6.85 -14.25
N ASP A 56 -2.25 -7.14 -15.34
CA ASP A 56 -3.52 -7.88 -15.32
C ASP A 56 -3.40 -9.24 -14.66
N ARG A 57 -2.28 -9.94 -14.85
CA ARG A 57 -2.09 -11.27 -14.27
C ARG A 57 -1.97 -11.19 -12.76
N MET A 58 -1.15 -10.27 -12.26
CA MET A 58 -1.02 -10.04 -10.82
C MET A 58 -2.34 -9.55 -10.22
N ALA A 59 -3.06 -8.67 -10.92
CA ALA A 59 -4.37 -8.19 -10.48
C ALA A 59 -5.37 -9.35 -10.33
N ALA A 60 -5.43 -10.24 -11.32
CA ALA A 60 -6.29 -11.41 -11.27
C ALA A 60 -5.95 -12.35 -10.10
N GLU A 61 -4.65 -12.61 -9.87
CA GLU A 61 -4.16 -13.44 -8.76
C GLU A 61 -4.55 -12.83 -7.39
N LEU A 62 -4.37 -11.52 -7.21
CA LEU A 62 -4.69 -10.82 -5.96
C LEU A 62 -6.19 -10.88 -5.64
N ALA A 63 -7.05 -10.59 -6.63
CA ALA A 63 -8.50 -10.66 -6.44
C ALA A 63 -8.97 -12.10 -6.20
N ALA A 64 -8.35 -13.10 -6.83
CA ALA A 64 -8.65 -14.50 -6.56
C ALA A 64 -8.31 -14.93 -5.12
N PHE A 65 -7.22 -14.42 -4.54
CA PHE A 65 -6.91 -14.66 -3.12
C PHE A 65 -7.93 -14.01 -2.19
N LEU A 66 -8.38 -12.79 -2.51
CA LEU A 66 -9.46 -12.13 -1.75
C LEU A 66 -10.77 -12.93 -1.81
N LEU A 67 -11.14 -13.43 -2.99
CA LEU A 67 -12.31 -14.28 -3.17
C LEU A 67 -12.20 -15.58 -2.36
N GLN A 68 -11.05 -16.23 -2.39
CA GLN A 68 -10.80 -17.45 -1.62
C GLN A 68 -10.91 -17.19 -0.11
N GLY A 69 -10.39 -16.06 0.39
CA GLY A 69 -10.47 -15.69 1.80
C GLY A 69 -11.89 -15.36 2.27
N GLU A 70 -12.69 -14.70 1.43
CA GLU A 70 -14.03 -14.22 1.80
C GLU A 70 -15.14 -15.25 1.52
N PHE A 71 -15.04 -16.00 0.41
CA PHE A 71 -16.09 -16.92 -0.06
C PHE A 71 -15.67 -18.40 -0.04
N GLY A 72 -14.42 -18.70 0.32
CA GLY A 72 -13.91 -20.07 0.37
C GLY A 72 -13.60 -20.64 -1.01
N ALA A 73 -13.67 -21.97 -1.15
CA ALA A 73 -13.35 -22.64 -2.41
C ALA A 73 -14.35 -22.33 -3.53
N TYR A 74 -13.86 -22.30 -4.77
CA TYR A 74 -14.70 -22.04 -5.93
C TYR A 74 -15.83 -23.07 -6.11
N ASP A 75 -17.07 -22.60 -6.23
CA ASP A 75 -18.25 -23.38 -6.64
C ASP A 75 -18.83 -22.81 -7.94
N SER A 76 -18.87 -23.63 -9.01
CA SER A 76 -19.38 -23.21 -10.32
C SER A 76 -20.87 -22.86 -10.34
N ARG A 77 -21.63 -23.26 -9.32
CA ARG A 77 -23.06 -22.91 -9.20
C ARG A 77 -23.28 -21.51 -8.64
N GLN A 78 -22.31 -20.99 -7.90
CA GLN A 78 -22.41 -19.72 -7.17
C GLN A 78 -21.49 -18.65 -7.78
N HIS A 79 -20.26 -19.02 -8.09
CA HIS A 79 -19.22 -18.11 -8.54
C HIS A 79 -19.21 -18.01 -10.07
N THR A 80 -20.04 -17.12 -10.59
CA THR A 80 -20.16 -16.80 -12.01
C THR A 80 -19.41 -15.51 -12.37
N PRO A 81 -19.21 -15.18 -13.66
CA PRO A 81 -18.68 -13.87 -14.04
C PRO A 81 -19.48 -12.71 -13.43
N ALA A 82 -20.82 -12.80 -13.46
CA ALA A 82 -21.70 -11.80 -12.87
C ALA A 82 -21.50 -11.63 -11.36
N PHE A 83 -21.16 -12.71 -10.64
CA PHE A 83 -20.79 -12.64 -9.22
C PHE A 83 -19.50 -11.83 -9.02
N VAL A 84 -18.46 -12.08 -9.82
CA VAL A 84 -17.20 -11.33 -9.77
C VAL A 84 -17.44 -9.84 -10.03
N SER A 85 -18.32 -9.50 -10.99
CA SER A 85 -18.68 -8.11 -11.29
C SER A 85 -19.40 -7.38 -10.15
N THR A 86 -19.93 -8.09 -9.15
CA THR A 86 -20.55 -7.45 -7.97
C THR A 86 -19.53 -6.97 -6.94
N ILE A 87 -18.27 -7.39 -7.05
CA ILE A 87 -17.25 -7.11 -6.05
C ILE A 87 -16.26 -6.08 -6.61
N PRO A 88 -16.10 -4.92 -5.94
CA PRO A 88 -15.14 -3.92 -6.37
C PRO A 88 -13.73 -4.30 -5.90
N PHE A 89 -12.89 -4.76 -6.83
CA PHE A 89 -11.48 -5.07 -6.56
C PHE A 89 -10.57 -3.90 -6.95
N TYR A 90 -10.95 -3.18 -8.00
CA TYR A 90 -10.18 -2.11 -8.63
C TYR A 90 -11.11 -0.95 -9.01
N PRO A 91 -10.56 0.22 -9.41
CA PRO A 91 -11.36 1.31 -9.93
C PRO A 91 -12.21 0.85 -11.13
N PRO A 92 -13.43 1.39 -11.32
CA PRO A 92 -14.33 0.96 -12.40
C PRO A 92 -13.68 1.02 -13.80
N GLU A 93 -12.84 2.01 -14.04
CA GLU A 93 -12.08 2.17 -15.29
C GLU A 93 -11.02 1.07 -15.53
N ARG A 94 -10.59 0.38 -14.46
CA ARG A 94 -9.58 -0.68 -14.49
C ARG A 94 -10.19 -2.08 -14.52
N GLN A 95 -11.33 -2.26 -13.87
CA GLN A 95 -12.04 -3.54 -13.74
C GLN A 95 -12.85 -3.84 -15.00
N THR A 96 -12.15 -4.24 -16.07
CA THR A 96 -12.76 -4.62 -17.34
C THR A 96 -13.32 -6.04 -17.31
N GLU A 97 -14.24 -6.36 -18.22
CA GLU A 97 -14.76 -7.74 -18.39
C GLU A 97 -13.64 -8.77 -18.57
N THR A 98 -12.60 -8.43 -19.35
CA THR A 98 -11.42 -9.29 -19.54
C THR A 98 -10.71 -9.59 -18.22
N LEU A 99 -10.55 -8.58 -17.35
CA LEU A 99 -9.94 -8.77 -16.04
C LEU A 99 -10.84 -9.63 -15.14
N GLU A 100 -12.16 -9.40 -15.14
CA GLU A 100 -13.10 -10.19 -14.33
C GLU A 100 -13.11 -11.67 -14.72
N LEU A 101 -13.04 -11.98 -16.02
CA LEU A 101 -12.87 -13.34 -16.51
C LEU A 101 -11.54 -13.95 -16.07
N ALA A 102 -10.46 -13.16 -16.07
CA ALA A 102 -9.16 -13.61 -15.56
C ALA A 102 -9.19 -13.87 -14.05
N ILE A 103 -9.85 -13.02 -13.27
CA ILE A 103 -10.08 -13.22 -11.82
C ILE A 103 -10.82 -14.52 -11.58
N LEU A 104 -11.91 -14.76 -12.30
CA LEU A 104 -12.70 -15.99 -12.19
C LEU A 104 -11.85 -17.22 -12.53
N HIS A 105 -11.03 -17.13 -13.58
CA HIS A 105 -10.14 -18.21 -13.99
C HIS A 105 -9.06 -18.51 -12.94
N GLU A 106 -8.44 -17.50 -12.35
CA GLU A 106 -7.50 -17.69 -11.25
C GLU A 106 -8.19 -18.29 -10.01
N TYR A 107 -9.40 -17.82 -9.67
CA TYR A 107 -10.16 -18.37 -8.56
C TYR A 107 -10.51 -19.85 -8.77
N GLN A 108 -10.87 -20.25 -9.99
CA GLN A 108 -11.08 -21.65 -10.36
C GLN A 108 -9.83 -22.53 -10.17
N LYS A 109 -8.62 -22.00 -10.42
CA LYS A 109 -7.37 -22.74 -10.20
C LYS A 109 -7.14 -23.05 -8.72
N LEU A 110 -7.67 -22.20 -7.83
CA LEU A 110 -7.58 -22.39 -6.38
C LEU A 110 -8.57 -23.44 -5.85
N ARG A 111 -9.55 -23.91 -6.66
CA ARG A 111 -10.64 -24.80 -6.20
C ARG A 111 -10.19 -26.08 -5.47
N ASN A 112 -9.04 -26.63 -5.85
CA ASN A 112 -8.50 -27.86 -5.27
C ASN A 112 -7.57 -27.59 -4.08
N ARG A 113 -7.42 -26.32 -3.68
CA ARG A 113 -6.63 -25.92 -2.52
C ARG A 113 -7.57 -25.74 -1.34
N GLU A 114 -7.36 -26.52 -0.29
CA GLU A 114 -8.11 -26.44 0.96
C GLU A 114 -7.53 -25.33 1.84
N TRP A 115 -7.48 -24.11 1.30
CA TRP A 115 -6.95 -22.97 2.03
C TRP A 115 -7.98 -22.40 3.00
N THR A 116 -7.54 -22.24 4.24
CA THR A 116 -8.21 -21.40 5.24
C THR A 116 -8.17 -19.91 4.83
N PRO A 117 -9.06 -19.07 5.37
CA PRO A 117 -8.99 -17.62 5.15
C PRO A 117 -7.61 -17.02 5.50
N GLU A 118 -6.98 -17.53 6.57
CA GLU A 118 -5.65 -17.11 7.00
C GLU A 118 -4.56 -17.44 5.97
N GLU A 119 -4.65 -18.59 5.31
CA GLU A 119 -3.73 -18.98 4.24
C GLU A 119 -3.95 -18.13 2.98
N ALA A 120 -5.20 -17.82 2.65
CA ALA A 120 -5.51 -16.91 1.55
C ALA A 120 -4.94 -15.50 1.80
N ASP A 121 -5.08 -14.98 3.02
CA ASP A 121 -4.47 -13.71 3.45
C ASP A 121 -2.95 -13.75 3.32
N MET A 122 -2.29 -14.84 3.72
CA MET A 122 -0.83 -14.99 3.55
C MET A 122 -0.41 -14.95 2.08
N MET A 123 -1.15 -15.61 1.18
CA MET A 123 -0.85 -15.61 -0.25
C MET A 123 -1.07 -14.23 -0.89
N PHE A 124 -2.15 -13.55 -0.50
CA PHE A 124 -2.39 -12.16 -0.89
C PHE A 124 -1.22 -11.26 -0.47
N LEU A 125 -0.81 -11.33 0.80
CA LEU A 125 0.26 -10.50 1.36
C LEU A 125 1.63 -10.81 0.74
N ASP A 126 1.95 -12.08 0.47
CA ASP A 126 3.20 -12.45 -0.19
C ASP A 126 3.24 -11.95 -1.63
N ARG A 127 2.10 -11.91 -2.32
CA ARG A 127 2.02 -11.44 -3.71
C ARG A 127 2.03 -9.93 -3.83
N ILE A 128 1.24 -9.22 -3.02
CA ILE A 128 1.03 -7.78 -3.15
C ILE A 128 2.28 -6.96 -2.79
N ARG A 129 3.18 -7.50 -1.95
CA ARG A 129 4.41 -6.82 -1.55
C ARG A 129 5.36 -6.51 -2.72
N PHE A 130 5.16 -7.18 -3.85
CA PHE A 130 5.95 -6.97 -5.07
C PHE A 130 5.45 -5.81 -5.93
N LEU A 131 4.31 -5.18 -5.58
CA LEU A 131 3.88 -3.97 -6.27
C LEU A 131 4.89 -2.84 -6.05
N PRO A 132 5.26 -2.07 -7.09
CA PRO A 132 6.25 -0.99 -6.97
C PRO A 132 5.93 0.04 -5.88
N ASN A 133 4.64 0.31 -5.68
CA ASN A 133 4.13 1.30 -4.73
C ASN A 133 3.62 0.67 -3.42
N TYR A 134 3.93 -0.61 -3.15
CA TYR A 134 3.54 -1.27 -1.92
C TYR A 134 4.13 -0.57 -0.69
N GLY A 135 3.24 -0.10 0.18
CA GLY A 135 3.62 0.56 1.44
C GLY A 135 4.39 1.86 1.25
N VAL A 136 4.34 2.46 0.07
CA VAL A 136 5.03 3.71 -0.24
C VAL A 136 4.15 4.89 0.14
N ASP A 137 4.64 5.71 1.08
CA ASP A 137 4.08 7.02 1.36
C ASP A 137 4.85 8.08 0.56
N MET A 138 4.17 8.71 -0.39
CA MET A 138 4.76 9.63 -1.36
C MET A 138 4.68 11.07 -0.88
N HIS A 139 5.82 11.76 -0.84
CA HIS A 139 5.91 13.17 -0.43
C HIS A 139 6.54 14.02 -1.53
N LEU A 140 5.81 15.03 -2.00
CA LEU A 140 6.33 16.01 -2.94
C LEU A 140 7.33 16.94 -2.23
N VAL A 141 8.54 17.01 -2.78
CA VAL A 141 9.63 17.84 -2.28
C VAL A 141 10.29 18.60 -3.43
N LYS A 142 11.09 19.60 -3.07
CA LYS A 142 11.89 20.38 -4.01
C LYS A 142 13.37 20.19 -3.71
N GLY A 143 14.18 19.91 -4.72
CA GLY A 143 15.62 19.76 -4.61
C GLY A 143 16.34 21.11 -4.42
N LYS A 144 17.67 21.08 -4.27
CA LYS A 144 18.50 22.29 -4.22
C LYS A 144 18.56 23.01 -5.57
N ASP A 145 18.46 22.26 -6.65
CA ASP A 145 18.31 22.71 -8.04
C ASP A 145 16.99 23.42 -8.32
N SER A 146 16.05 23.43 -7.37
CA SER A 146 14.70 23.94 -7.54
C SER A 146 13.80 23.09 -8.43
N GLU A 147 14.14 21.83 -8.66
CA GLU A 147 13.29 20.86 -9.35
C GLU A 147 12.40 20.08 -8.37
N ASN A 148 11.30 19.55 -8.89
CA ASN A 148 10.32 18.79 -8.10
C ASN A 148 10.67 17.30 -8.10
N TYR A 149 10.68 16.71 -6.91
CA TYR A 149 10.90 15.29 -6.69
C TYR A 149 9.81 14.71 -5.81
N THR A 150 9.59 13.39 -5.92
CA THR A 150 8.73 12.66 -4.99
C THR A 150 9.58 11.69 -4.18
N LEU A 151 9.49 11.79 -2.85
CA LEU A 151 10.13 10.86 -1.93
C LEU A 151 9.13 9.80 -1.48
N GLY A 152 9.44 8.53 -1.75
CA GLY A 152 8.64 7.40 -1.31
C GLY A 152 9.28 6.73 -0.10
N LEU A 153 8.65 6.81 1.07
CA LEU A 153 9.13 6.09 2.25
C LEU A 153 8.77 4.61 2.15
N THR A 154 9.77 3.72 2.23
CA THR A 154 9.56 2.27 2.18
C THR A 154 10.27 1.58 3.34
N PRO A 155 9.96 0.29 3.60
CA PRO A 155 10.67 -0.48 4.62
C PRO A 155 12.16 -0.65 4.33
N THR A 156 12.59 -0.49 3.07
CA THR A 156 13.99 -0.65 2.65
C THR A 156 14.78 0.67 2.61
N GLY A 157 14.11 1.80 2.40
CA GLY A 157 14.75 3.10 2.33
C GLY A 157 13.82 4.23 1.88
N ILE A 158 14.42 5.32 1.42
CA ILE A 158 13.72 6.44 0.78
C ILE A 158 13.92 6.34 -0.73
N LEU A 159 12.85 5.99 -1.47
CA LEU A 159 12.84 6.06 -2.92
C LEU A 159 12.79 7.51 -3.38
N VAL A 160 13.47 7.82 -4.48
CA VAL A 160 13.44 9.15 -5.10
C VAL A 160 12.93 9.01 -6.53
N TYR A 161 11.92 9.80 -6.86
CA TYR A 161 11.32 9.88 -8.20
C TYR A 161 11.44 11.29 -8.77
N GLU A 162 11.68 11.35 -10.07
CA GLU A 162 11.52 12.54 -10.92
C GLU A 162 10.37 12.26 -11.89
N GLY A 163 9.24 12.96 -11.70
CA GLY A 163 7.98 12.55 -12.33
C GLY A 163 7.58 11.14 -11.91
N GLU A 164 7.37 10.24 -12.88
CA GLU A 164 7.07 8.82 -12.66
C GLU A 164 8.32 7.93 -12.65
N GLN A 165 9.49 8.47 -13.01
CA GLN A 165 10.72 7.71 -13.12
C GLN A 165 11.42 7.60 -11.76
N LYS A 166 11.69 6.38 -11.33
CA LYS A 166 12.55 6.11 -10.17
C LYS A 166 14.00 6.46 -10.54
N ILE A 167 14.59 7.41 -9.82
CA ILE A 167 15.97 7.86 -10.04
C ILE A 167 16.93 7.40 -8.93
N GLY A 168 16.43 6.97 -7.77
CA GLY A 168 17.32 6.54 -6.68
C GLY A 168 16.62 5.83 -5.52
N LEU A 169 17.45 5.30 -4.61
CA LEU A 169 17.06 4.70 -3.34
C LEU A 169 18.13 5.01 -2.28
N PHE A 170 17.75 5.71 -1.21
CA PHE A 170 18.59 5.84 -0.02
C PHE A 170 18.23 4.71 0.96
N VAL A 171 19.04 3.66 1.00
CA VAL A 171 18.85 2.53 1.92
C VAL A 171 19.05 2.99 3.36
N TRP A 172 18.20 2.54 4.28
CA TRP A 172 18.25 2.98 5.68
C TRP A 172 19.63 2.80 6.33
N SER A 173 20.32 1.70 6.05
CA SER A 173 21.66 1.41 6.59
C SER A 173 22.74 2.39 6.13
N MET A 174 22.53 3.10 5.03
CA MET A 174 23.46 4.10 4.49
C MET A 174 23.14 5.52 4.98
N ILE A 175 21.97 5.75 5.58
CA ILE A 175 21.58 7.07 6.09
C ILE A 175 22.16 7.25 7.50
N LEU A 176 23.20 8.07 7.60
CA LEU A 176 23.91 8.35 8.85
C LEU A 176 23.16 9.37 9.74
N LYS A 177 22.46 10.32 9.12
CA LYS A 177 21.67 11.34 9.82
C LYS A 177 20.49 11.80 8.99
N LEU A 178 19.34 11.92 9.63
CA LEU A 178 18.13 12.53 9.09
C LEU A 178 17.72 13.67 10.02
N ASP A 179 17.62 14.88 9.49
CA ASP A 179 17.30 16.09 10.26
C ASP A 179 16.22 16.90 9.54
N MET A 180 15.25 17.41 10.29
CA MET A 180 14.14 18.19 9.75
C MET A 180 14.05 19.53 10.47
N HIS A 181 14.25 20.62 9.72
CA HIS A 181 14.15 21.98 10.25
C HIS A 181 13.12 22.79 9.44
N GLY A 182 11.95 23.02 10.04
CA GLY A 182 10.80 23.55 9.32
C GLY A 182 10.41 22.61 8.17
N LYS A 183 10.42 23.12 6.94
CA LYS A 183 10.15 22.32 5.73
C LYS A 183 11.41 21.69 5.10
N LYS A 184 12.60 21.92 5.68
CA LYS A 184 13.86 21.41 5.12
C LYS A 184 14.18 20.05 5.71
N LEU A 185 14.22 19.02 4.87
CA LEU A 185 14.71 17.68 5.19
C LEU A 185 16.17 17.58 4.75
N LYS A 186 17.08 17.26 5.66
CA LYS A 186 18.50 17.04 5.42
C LYS A 186 18.84 15.58 5.67
N LEU A 187 19.36 14.91 4.64
CA LEU A 187 19.88 13.55 4.71
C LEU A 187 21.41 13.60 4.61
N VAL A 188 22.08 12.87 5.49
CA VAL A 188 23.52 12.59 5.40
C VAL A 188 23.67 11.11 5.09
N VAL A 189 24.19 10.79 3.90
CA VAL A 189 24.25 9.43 3.37
C VAL A 189 25.71 9.02 3.19
N ALA A 190 26.07 7.82 3.64
CA ALA A 190 27.39 7.23 3.42
C ALA A 190 27.54 6.72 1.98
N GLU A 191 28.68 7.00 1.37
CA GLU A 191 29.12 6.41 0.12
C GLU A 191 30.11 5.25 0.37
N GLU A 192 30.35 4.44 -0.67
CA GLU A 192 31.26 3.28 -0.61
C GLU A 192 32.72 3.65 -0.28
N ASN A 193 33.11 4.90 -0.52
CA ASN A 193 34.44 5.47 -0.27
C ASN A 193 34.60 6.08 1.14
N GLU A 194 33.67 5.79 2.06
CA GLU A 194 33.59 6.37 3.41
C GLU A 194 33.37 7.89 3.46
N GLN A 195 33.08 8.54 2.32
CA GLN A 195 32.65 9.93 2.28
C GLN A 195 31.14 10.02 2.55
N ALA A 196 30.72 11.13 3.16
CA ALA A 196 29.31 11.38 3.44
C ALA A 196 28.77 12.52 2.57
N VAL A 197 27.69 12.27 1.85
CA VAL A 197 27.01 13.27 1.02
C VAL A 197 25.82 13.86 1.76
N ILE A 198 25.68 15.18 1.66
CA ILE A 198 24.58 15.94 2.26
C ILE A 198 23.55 16.29 1.20
N ILE A 199 22.38 15.69 1.31
CA ILE A 199 21.23 15.89 0.43
C ILE A 199 20.18 16.69 1.16
N ILE A 200 19.60 17.70 0.50
CA ILE A 200 18.59 18.57 1.10
C ILE A 200 17.37 18.62 0.20
N PHE A 201 16.22 18.34 0.79
CA PHE A 201 14.91 18.46 0.17
C PHE A 201 14.06 19.47 0.92
N ILE A 202 13.20 20.19 0.21
CA ILE A 202 12.23 21.13 0.79
C ILE A 202 10.84 20.58 0.56
N GLN A 203 10.20 20.13 1.64
CA GLN A 203 8.85 19.59 1.63
C GLN A 203 7.84 20.65 1.18
N GLN A 204 7.01 20.33 0.18
CA GLN A 204 6.02 21.27 -0.35
C GLN A 204 4.72 21.26 0.48
N CYS A 205 4.32 20.09 1.01
CA CYS A 205 3.10 19.89 1.81
C CYS A 205 3.40 19.17 3.15
N ALA A 206 2.74 19.52 4.25
CA ALA A 206 2.95 18.86 5.56
C ALA A 206 2.59 17.36 5.52
N PHE A 207 3.29 16.53 6.30
CA PHE A 207 2.92 15.11 6.51
C PHE A 207 1.49 15.06 7.05
N SER A 208 0.57 14.42 6.31
CA SER A 208 -0.82 14.19 6.72
C SER A 208 -0.97 12.92 7.54
#